data_AF-A0AAV8VKV2-F1
#
_entry.id   AF-A0AAV8VKV2-F1
#
_cell.length_a   1.000
_cell.length_b   1.000
_cell.length_c   1.000
_cell.angle_alpha   90.00
_cell.angle_beta   90.00
_cell.angle_gamma   90.00
#
_symmetry.space_group_name_H-M   'P 1'
#
loop_
_entity.id
_entity.type
_entity.pdbx_description
1 polymer ?
#
loop_
_entity_poly.entity_id
_entity_poly.type
_entity_poly.pdbx_seq_one_letter_code
_entity_poly.pdbx_strand_id
1 'polypeptide(L)'
;MATVFEGIVNNEERTGLPGYNTIEFQHGNQNIAISSALSVKYLGITIDSHLRWDLHIYNVTNKLRRCMYPSDQLFLEAKIMDPRQLFAVALVLQQRKCIMSGKFVNHCYDTRQRLQSLYVPRMNKTAGQKSYTYLGPKVYNVVPHTLKALNSWALFKSKIKLWKK
;
A
#
# COMPACT_ATOMS: atom_id res chain seq x y z
N MET A 1 25.20 -26.55 -3.07
CA MET A 1 24.31 -26.83 -4.21
C MET A 1 24.00 -25.51 -4.91
N ALA A 2 24.40 -25.35 -6.16
CA ALA A 2 24.00 -24.24 -7.02
C ALA A 2 23.17 -24.84 -8.16
N THR A 3 22.01 -24.25 -8.46
CA THR A 3 21.12 -24.78 -9.50
C THR A 3 21.54 -24.17 -10.84
N VAL A 4 22.06 -24.99 -11.75
CA VAL A 4 22.36 -24.58 -13.12
C VAL A 4 21.04 -24.42 -13.87
N PHE A 5 20.90 -23.34 -14.64
CA PHE A 5 19.84 -23.15 -15.62
C PHE A 5 20.49 -23.18 -17.01
N GLU A 6 20.00 -24.04 -17.89
CA GLU A 6 20.51 -24.21 -19.26
C GLU A 6 19.56 -23.60 -20.31
N GLY A 7 20.13 -23.18 -21.45
CA GLY A 7 19.44 -22.56 -22.59
C GLY A 7 19.15 -21.06 -22.43
N ILE A 8 19.03 -20.24 -23.48
CA ILE A 8 19.20 -20.38 -24.95
C ILE A 8 19.44 -18.95 -25.51
N VAL A 9 19.96 -18.61 -26.71
CA VAL A 9 20.14 -19.29 -28.03
C VAL A 9 21.50 -18.88 -28.63
N ASN A 10 22.14 -19.71 -29.48
CA ASN A 10 23.24 -19.28 -30.36
C ASN A 10 22.69 -18.57 -31.62
N ASN A 11 22.93 -17.27 -31.76
CA ASN A 11 22.71 -16.53 -33.00
C ASN A 11 24.06 -16.30 -33.72
N GLU A 12 24.29 -16.99 -34.84
CA GLU A 12 25.47 -16.78 -35.68
C GLU A 12 25.27 -15.57 -36.61
N GLU A 13 25.56 -14.37 -36.11
CA GLU A 13 25.50 -13.16 -36.95
C GLU A 13 26.78 -12.91 -37.77
N ARG A 14 26.58 -12.51 -39.02
CA ARG A 14 27.62 -12.41 -40.06
C ARG A 14 28.48 -11.15 -39.90
N THR A 15 29.46 -11.17 -38.99
CA THR A 15 30.57 -10.21 -39.00
C THR A 15 31.90 -10.93 -38.82
N GLY A 16 32.99 -10.39 -39.39
CA GLY A 16 34.36 -10.90 -39.20
C GLY A 16 34.98 -10.53 -37.85
N LEU A 17 34.16 -10.38 -36.81
CA LEU A 17 34.56 -9.97 -35.46
C LEU A 17 34.40 -11.15 -34.50
N PRO A 18 35.32 -11.36 -33.55
CA PRO A 18 35.16 -12.39 -32.53
C PRO A 18 33.97 -12.05 -31.62
N GLY A 19 33.11 -13.03 -31.35
CA GLY A 19 31.95 -12.85 -30.46
C GLY A 19 32.39 -12.70 -29.01
N TYR A 20 32.36 -11.48 -28.47
CA TYR A 20 32.76 -11.12 -27.09
C TYR A 20 31.86 -11.70 -25.97
N ASN A 21 31.09 -12.75 -26.26
CA ASN A 21 30.17 -13.40 -25.33
C ASN A 21 30.87 -14.35 -24.35
N THR A 22 32.10 -14.77 -24.67
CA THR A 22 32.92 -15.70 -23.86
C THR A 22 34.37 -15.23 -23.85
N ILE A 23 35.04 -15.29 -22.70
CA ILE A 23 36.47 -15.03 -22.52
C ILE A 23 37.13 -16.33 -22.03
N GLU A 24 38.05 -16.88 -22.82
CA GLU A 24 38.82 -18.08 -22.49
C GLU A 24 40.22 -17.71 -21.99
N PHE A 25 40.70 -18.38 -20.93
CA PHE A 25 42.07 -18.25 -20.44
C PHE A 25 42.54 -19.53 -19.74
N GLN A 26 43.86 -19.73 -19.75
CA GLN A 26 44.53 -20.82 -19.04
C GLN A 26 44.79 -20.43 -17.58
N HIS A 27 44.50 -21.33 -16.65
CA HIS A 27 44.86 -21.21 -15.23
C HIS A 27 45.48 -22.52 -14.74
N GLY A 28 46.82 -22.56 -14.70
CA GLY A 28 47.56 -23.81 -14.50
C GLY A 28 47.30 -24.79 -15.65
N ASN A 29 46.83 -26.00 -15.33
CA ASN A 29 46.49 -27.04 -16.31
C ASN A 29 45.00 -27.04 -16.70
N GLN A 30 44.26 -25.95 -16.47
CA GLN A 30 42.83 -25.85 -16.74
C GLN A 30 42.51 -24.66 -17.65
N ASN A 31 41.78 -24.90 -18.73
CA ASN A 31 41.07 -23.86 -19.47
C ASN A 31 39.83 -23.43 -18.69
N ILE A 32 39.67 -22.12 -18.49
CA ILE A 32 38.50 -21.52 -17.87
C ILE A 32 37.85 -20.59 -18.90
N ALA A 33 36.55 -20.79 -19.14
CA ALA A 33 35.73 -19.92 -19.98
C ALA A 33 34.76 -19.11 -19.10
N ILE A 34 34.82 -17.78 -19.19
CA ILE A 34 33.84 -16.88 -18.59
C ILE A 34 32.83 -16.51 -19.68
N SER A 35 31.60 -17.02 -19.57
CA SER A 35 30.48 -16.57 -20.39
C SER A 35 29.82 -15.33 -19.81
N SER A 36 29.18 -14.52 -20.66
CA SER A 36 28.26 -13.47 -20.21
C SER A 36 27.06 -14.05 -19.43
N ALA A 37 26.47 -13.25 -18.54
CA ALA A 37 25.32 -13.66 -17.71
C ALA A 37 24.34 -12.49 -17.50
N LEU A 38 23.04 -12.74 -17.69
CA LEU A 38 21.98 -11.73 -17.56
C LEU A 38 21.85 -11.17 -16.13
N SER A 39 22.15 -11.97 -15.12
CA SER A 39 22.44 -11.48 -13.77
C SER A 39 23.32 -12.46 -13.00
N VAL A 40 24.11 -11.94 -12.07
CA VAL A 40 24.97 -12.72 -11.16
C VAL A 40 24.67 -12.34 -9.71
N LYS A 41 24.85 -13.29 -8.78
CA LYS A 41 24.68 -13.07 -7.34
C LYS A 41 26.01 -13.27 -6.62
N TYR A 42 26.57 -12.20 -6.05
CA TYR A 42 27.85 -12.22 -5.34
C TYR A 42 27.71 -11.53 -3.98
N LEU A 43 28.25 -12.14 -2.92
CA LEU A 43 28.17 -11.67 -1.52
C LEU A 43 26.76 -11.23 -1.05
N GLY A 44 25.70 -11.81 -1.62
CA GLY A 44 24.30 -11.48 -1.33
C GLY A 44 23.69 -10.36 -2.18
N ILE A 45 24.53 -9.59 -2.88
CA ILE A 45 24.12 -8.61 -3.90
C ILE A 45 23.70 -9.37 -5.18
N THR A 46 22.81 -8.77 -5.97
CA THR A 46 22.45 -9.23 -7.32
C THR A 46 22.81 -8.13 -8.30
N ILE A 47 23.55 -8.46 -9.35
CA ILE A 47 24.02 -7.51 -10.37
C ILE A 47 23.42 -7.97 -11.70
N ASP A 48 22.62 -7.10 -12.33
CA ASP A 48 22.07 -7.27 -13.69
C ASP A 48 23.15 -6.99 -14.74
N SER A 49 23.06 -7.59 -15.94
CA SER A 49 24.03 -7.36 -17.02
C SER A 49 24.15 -5.90 -17.46
N HIS A 50 23.11 -5.09 -17.22
CA HIS A 50 23.08 -3.64 -17.48
C HIS A 50 23.37 -2.81 -16.22
N LEU A 51 23.94 -3.42 -15.17
CA LEU A 51 24.24 -2.83 -13.85
C LEU A 51 23.03 -2.21 -13.13
N ARG A 52 21.81 -2.65 -13.49
CA ARG A 52 20.55 -2.20 -12.89
C ARG A 52 20.34 -2.82 -11.51
N TRP A 53 19.78 -2.02 -10.60
CA TRP A 53 19.53 -2.41 -9.21
C TRP A 53 18.12 -2.96 -8.97
N ASP A 54 17.21 -2.89 -9.93
CA ASP A 54 15.78 -3.21 -9.77
C ASP A 54 15.55 -4.62 -9.20
N LEU A 55 16.23 -5.62 -9.79
CA LEU A 55 16.17 -7.02 -9.34
C LEU A 55 16.72 -7.20 -7.93
N HIS A 56 17.80 -6.48 -7.57
CA HIS A 56 18.36 -6.53 -6.22
C HIS A 56 17.43 -5.86 -5.20
N ILE A 57 16.92 -4.67 -5.50
CA ILE A 57 15.97 -3.92 -4.66
C ILE A 57 14.69 -4.73 -4.45
N TYR A 58 14.16 -5.38 -5.49
CA TYR A 58 13.04 -6.32 -5.38
C TYR A 58 13.36 -7.49 -4.44
N ASN A 59 14.52 -8.14 -4.62
CA ASN A 59 14.95 -9.26 -3.79
C ASN A 59 15.20 -8.88 -2.32
N VAL A 60 15.75 -7.69 -2.05
CA VAL A 60 15.97 -7.17 -0.69
C VAL A 60 14.65 -6.76 -0.05
N THR A 61 13.82 -5.97 -0.73
CA THR A 61 12.51 -5.53 -0.18
C THR A 61 11.57 -6.71 0.08
N ASN A 62 11.57 -7.75 -0.76
CA ASN A 62 10.79 -8.96 -0.49
C ASN A 62 11.31 -9.78 0.69
N LYS A 63 12.63 -9.83 0.93
CA LYS A 63 13.17 -10.44 2.16
C LYS A 63 12.76 -9.62 3.40
N LEU A 64 12.94 -8.30 3.36
CA LEU A 64 12.56 -7.41 4.45
C LEU A 64 11.07 -7.52 4.77
N ARG A 65 10.18 -7.55 3.76
CA ARG A 65 8.73 -7.79 3.95
C ARG A 65 8.39 -9.12 4.63
N ARG A 66 9.21 -10.17 4.46
CA ARG A 66 9.02 -11.48 5.13
C ARG A 66 9.59 -11.50 6.54
N CYS A 67 10.61 -10.68 6.83
CA CYS A 67 11.15 -10.51 8.18
C CYS A 67 10.36 -9.49 9.02
N MET A 68 9.63 -8.58 8.37
CA MET A 68 8.68 -7.68 9.03
C MET A 68 7.45 -8.45 9.49
N TYR A 69 7.17 -8.38 10.79
CA TYR A 69 5.98 -8.95 11.39
C TYR A 69 4.70 -8.32 10.76
N PRO A 70 3.64 -9.10 10.43
CA PRO A 70 2.45 -8.59 9.75
C PRO A 70 1.72 -7.51 10.58
N SER A 71 1.59 -6.30 10.03
CA SER A 71 1.02 -5.16 10.76
C SER A 71 -0.42 -5.38 11.22
N ASP A 72 -1.25 -6.06 10.41
CA ASP A 72 -2.64 -6.36 10.75
C ASP A 72 -2.72 -7.34 11.95
N GLN A 73 -1.81 -8.32 12.04
CA GLN A 73 -1.71 -9.22 13.20
C GLN A 73 -1.27 -8.48 14.46
N LEU A 74 -0.43 -7.45 14.33
CA LEU A 74 0.08 -6.67 15.46
C LEU A 74 -1.04 -5.85 16.13
N PHE A 75 -1.93 -5.26 15.34
CA PHE A 75 -3.08 -4.54 15.87
C PHE A 75 -4.09 -5.49 16.54
N LEU A 76 -4.30 -6.68 15.97
CA LEU A 76 -5.15 -7.73 16.56
C LEU A 76 -4.61 -8.21 17.92
N GLU A 77 -3.34 -8.63 17.99
CA GLU A 77 -2.73 -9.13 19.23
C GLU A 77 -2.64 -8.03 20.32
N ALA A 78 -2.26 -6.81 19.96
CA ALA A 78 -2.25 -5.67 20.88
C ALA A 78 -3.66 -5.14 21.23
N LYS A 79 -4.71 -5.62 20.54
CA LYS A 79 -6.10 -5.16 20.66
C LYS A 79 -6.26 -3.65 20.41
N ILE A 80 -5.41 -3.10 19.54
CA ILE A 80 -5.38 -1.69 19.10
C ILE A 80 -6.20 -1.55 17.80
N MET A 81 -6.70 -0.34 17.52
CA MET A 81 -7.42 -0.06 16.27
C MET A 81 -6.44 0.27 15.13
N ASP A 82 -6.61 -0.33 13.94
CA ASP A 82 -5.79 -0.03 12.76
C ASP A 82 -5.77 1.49 12.45
N PRO A 83 -4.73 2.01 11.77
CA PRO A 83 -4.74 3.38 11.24
C PRO A 83 -5.98 3.69 10.37
N ARG A 84 -6.49 2.70 9.65
CA ARG A 84 -7.74 2.79 8.85
C ARG A 84 -8.99 2.98 9.73
N GLN A 85 -9.09 2.21 10.80
CA GLN A 85 -10.18 2.32 11.78
C GLN A 85 -10.11 3.64 12.54
N LEU A 86 -8.90 4.02 13.00
CA LEU A 86 -8.62 5.26 13.70
C LEU A 86 -9.01 6.49 12.85
N PHE A 87 -8.66 6.49 11.57
CA PHE A 87 -9.07 7.53 10.61
C PHE A 87 -10.59 7.61 10.46
N ALA A 88 -11.28 6.48 10.29
CA ALA A 88 -12.75 6.44 10.19
C ALA A 88 -13.43 6.98 11.48
N VAL A 89 -12.93 6.59 12.66
CA VAL A 89 -13.41 7.11 13.95
C VAL A 89 -13.13 8.61 14.08
N ALA A 90 -11.96 9.09 13.65
CA ALA A 90 -11.62 10.52 13.66
C ALA A 90 -12.56 11.34 12.75
N LEU A 91 -12.88 10.85 11.55
CA LEU A 91 -13.86 11.48 10.65
C LEU A 91 -15.24 11.58 11.31
N VAL A 92 -15.75 10.49 11.91
CA VAL A 92 -17.06 10.48 12.58
C VAL A 92 -17.10 11.44 13.77
N LEU A 93 -16.04 11.47 14.59
CA LEU A 93 -15.92 12.38 15.72
C LEU A 93 -15.86 13.85 15.28
N GLN A 94 -15.10 14.16 14.23
CA GLN A 94 -15.01 15.52 13.71
C GLN A 94 -16.31 15.97 13.03
N GLN A 95 -16.95 15.11 12.25
CA GLN A 95 -18.25 15.40 11.63
C GLN A 95 -19.32 15.67 12.70
N ARG A 96 -19.35 14.89 13.79
CA ARG A 96 -20.24 15.17 14.93
C ARG A 96 -19.95 16.54 15.57
N LYS A 97 -18.68 16.92 15.77
CA LYS A 97 -18.34 18.27 16.27
C LYS A 97 -18.88 19.36 15.35
N CYS A 98 -18.68 19.25 14.04
CA CYS A 98 -19.18 20.22 13.06
C CYS A 98 -20.70 20.40 13.14
N ILE A 99 -21.45 19.30 13.33
CA ILE A 99 -22.91 19.33 13.54
C ILE A 99 -23.27 20.03 14.86
N MET A 100 -22.66 19.62 15.98
CA MET A 100 -22.94 20.19 17.31
C MET A 100 -22.57 21.69 17.40
N SER A 101 -21.60 22.16 16.60
CA SER A 101 -21.23 23.58 16.51
C SER A 101 -22.04 24.37 15.47
N GLY A 102 -23.02 23.76 14.79
CA GLY A 102 -23.80 24.41 13.72
C GLY A 102 -23.01 24.78 12.45
N LYS A 103 -21.72 24.42 12.36
CA LYS A 103 -20.79 24.82 11.28
C LYS A 103 -20.91 23.96 10.01
N PHE A 104 -22.07 23.34 9.78
CA PHE A 104 -22.33 22.55 8.58
C PHE A 104 -23.12 23.38 7.56
N VAL A 105 -22.87 23.16 6.27
CA VAL A 105 -23.59 23.85 5.20
C VAL A 105 -25.03 23.34 5.15
N ASN A 106 -25.94 24.04 5.83
CA ASN A 106 -27.38 23.87 5.68
C ASN A 106 -27.82 24.60 4.41
N HIS A 107 -28.50 23.88 3.51
CA HIS A 107 -29.33 24.52 2.50
C HIS A 107 -30.58 25.11 3.17
N CYS A 108 -31.10 26.22 2.63
CA CYS A 108 -32.23 26.96 3.23
C CYS A 108 -33.60 26.27 3.06
N TYR A 109 -33.68 25.15 2.34
CA TYR A 109 -34.89 24.39 2.08
C TYR A 109 -34.76 22.95 2.61
N ASP A 110 -35.86 22.41 3.15
CA ASP A 110 -35.91 21.05 3.64
C ASP A 110 -36.00 20.03 2.49
N THR A 111 -34.98 19.19 2.38
CA THR A 111 -35.00 18.01 1.51
C THR A 111 -35.52 16.80 2.28
N ARG A 112 -36.33 15.96 1.63
CA ARG A 112 -37.03 14.81 2.27
C ARG A 112 -36.09 13.79 2.96
N GLN A 113 -34.78 13.83 2.68
CA GLN A 113 -33.77 12.93 3.26
C GLN A 113 -32.99 13.55 4.45
N ARG A 114 -33.17 14.85 4.74
CA ARG A 114 -32.41 15.61 5.76
C ARG A 114 -32.46 14.99 7.17
N LEU A 115 -33.58 14.35 7.52
CA LEU A 115 -33.83 13.79 8.84
C LEU A 115 -33.02 12.52 9.17
N GLN A 116 -32.54 11.79 8.15
CA GLN A 116 -31.89 10.48 8.35
C GLN A 116 -30.40 10.46 7.94
N SER A 117 -30.02 11.31 6.97
CA SER A 117 -28.68 11.33 6.37
C SER A 117 -28.20 12.74 6.07
N LEU A 118 -26.92 13.00 6.36
CA LEU A 118 -26.24 14.22 5.93
C LEU A 118 -26.09 14.24 4.41
N TYR A 119 -26.17 15.44 3.82
CA TYR A 119 -25.81 15.63 2.42
C TYR A 119 -24.33 15.29 2.18
N VAL A 120 -24.06 14.46 1.17
CA VAL A 120 -22.73 14.13 0.66
C VAL A 120 -22.54 14.86 -0.67
N PRO A 121 -21.53 15.74 -0.83
CA PRO A 121 -21.34 16.47 -2.08
C PRO A 121 -20.99 15.53 -3.24
N ARG A 122 -21.54 15.80 -4.43
CA ARG A 122 -21.17 15.06 -5.65
C ARG A 122 -19.77 15.47 -6.08
N MET A 123 -18.85 14.50 -6.15
CA MET A 123 -17.43 14.71 -6.45
C MET A 123 -16.99 13.80 -7.61
N ASN A 124 -16.79 14.36 -8.79
CA ASN A 124 -16.47 13.58 -10.00
C ASN A 124 -15.00 13.12 -10.04
N LYS A 125 -14.07 13.90 -9.45
CA LYS A 125 -12.63 13.58 -9.40
C LYS A 125 -12.30 12.77 -8.14
N THR A 126 -11.51 11.70 -8.29
CA THR A 126 -11.04 10.84 -7.19
C THR A 126 -10.29 11.60 -6.09
N ALA A 127 -9.56 12.67 -6.44
CA ALA A 127 -8.94 13.58 -5.48
C ALA A 127 -9.98 14.29 -4.58
N GLY A 128 -11.09 14.76 -5.15
CA GLY A 128 -12.19 15.36 -4.40
C GLY A 128 -12.91 14.35 -3.49
N GLN A 129 -12.98 13.09 -3.91
CA GLN A 129 -13.52 11.99 -3.10
C GLN A 129 -12.62 11.60 -1.91
N LYS A 130 -11.36 12.05 -1.87
CA LYS A 130 -10.46 11.92 -0.70
C LYS A 130 -10.58 13.09 0.28
N SER A 131 -11.34 14.14 -0.05
CA SER A 131 -11.51 15.31 0.83
C SER A 131 -12.35 15.01 2.08
N TYR A 132 -12.10 15.74 3.16
CA TYR A 132 -12.94 15.68 4.37
C TYR A 132 -14.41 16.00 4.06
N THR A 133 -14.67 17.00 3.22
CA THR A 133 -16.03 17.45 2.85
C THR A 133 -16.85 16.35 2.18
N TYR A 134 -16.19 15.40 1.50
CA TYR A 134 -16.85 14.21 0.95
C TYR A 134 -16.90 13.06 1.97
N LEU A 135 -15.76 12.72 2.60
CA LEU A 135 -15.64 11.54 3.46
C LEU A 135 -16.34 11.69 4.82
N GLY A 136 -16.30 12.86 5.45
CA GLY A 136 -16.92 13.11 6.76
C GLY A 136 -18.41 12.78 6.77
N PRO A 137 -19.24 13.43 5.92
CA PRO A 137 -20.66 13.11 5.81
C PRO A 137 -20.91 11.65 5.36
N LYS A 138 -20.12 11.14 4.39
CA LYS A 138 -20.29 9.78 3.85
C LYS A 138 -20.06 8.70 4.91
N VAL A 139 -19.00 8.80 5.71
CA VAL A 139 -18.69 7.83 6.79
C VAL A 139 -19.65 8.01 7.96
N TYR A 140 -20.01 9.25 8.32
CA TYR A 140 -20.98 9.51 9.39
C TYR A 140 -22.38 8.95 9.06
N ASN A 141 -22.79 8.96 7.79
CA ASN A 141 -24.07 8.39 7.37
C ASN A 141 -24.16 6.88 7.67
N VAL A 142 -23.06 6.12 7.56
CA VAL A 142 -22.99 4.67 7.87
C VAL A 142 -23.16 4.37 9.38
N VAL A 143 -22.96 5.35 10.27
CA VAL A 143 -23.08 5.14 11.72
C VAL A 143 -24.53 4.86 12.12
N PRO A 144 -24.81 3.82 12.95
CA PRO A 144 -26.16 3.50 13.43
C PRO A 144 -26.89 4.67 14.10
N HIS A 145 -28.20 4.78 13.86
CA HIS A 145 -29.02 5.86 14.44
C HIS A 145 -29.02 5.84 15.98
N THR A 146 -28.93 4.66 16.58
CA THR A 146 -28.78 4.46 18.04
C THR A 146 -27.54 5.15 18.61
N LEU A 147 -26.44 5.25 17.84
CA LEU A 147 -25.26 6.00 18.24
C LEU A 147 -25.40 7.50 17.91
N LYS A 148 -26.00 7.85 16.76
CA LYS A 148 -26.24 9.26 16.39
C LYS A 148 -27.09 9.98 17.45
N ALA A 149 -28.13 9.33 17.97
CA ALA A 149 -29.06 9.86 18.96
C ALA A 149 -28.50 10.02 20.41
N LEU A 150 -27.26 9.59 20.68
CA LEU A 150 -26.64 9.80 22.00
C LEU A 150 -26.35 11.29 22.22
N ASN A 151 -26.98 11.94 23.18
CA ASN A 151 -26.71 13.36 23.48
C ASN A 151 -25.30 13.60 24.05
N SER A 152 -24.84 12.77 24.99
CA SER A 152 -23.52 12.92 25.62
C SER A 152 -22.36 12.63 24.65
N TRP A 153 -21.51 13.63 24.45
CA TRP A 153 -20.27 13.53 23.67
C TRP A 153 -19.31 12.45 24.21
N ALA A 154 -19.20 12.33 25.54
CA ALA A 154 -18.32 11.33 26.17
C ALA A 154 -18.81 9.90 25.92
N LEU A 155 -20.12 9.65 26.08
CA LEU A 155 -20.72 8.35 25.79
C LEU A 155 -20.61 8.00 24.30
N PHE A 156 -20.85 8.97 23.40
CA PHE A 156 -20.65 8.77 21.97
C PHE A 156 -19.19 8.41 21.63
N LYS A 157 -18.22 9.17 22.16
CA LYS A 157 -16.78 8.95 21.92
C LYS A 157 -16.30 7.60 22.44
N SER A 158 -16.93 7.06 23.50
CA SER A 158 -16.68 5.70 23.99
C SER A 158 -17.34 4.65 23.08
N LYS A 159 -18.66 4.74 22.86
CA LYS A 159 -19.44 3.76 22.09
C LYS A 159 -19.01 3.67 20.62
N ILE A 160 -18.58 4.76 19.99
CA ILE A 160 -18.11 4.73 18.59
C ILE A 160 -16.75 4.04 18.42
N LYS A 161 -15.88 4.09 19.44
CA LYS A 161 -14.64 3.29 19.48
C LYS A 161 -14.96 1.80 19.65
N LEU A 162 -15.93 1.47 20.51
CA LEU A 162 -16.37 0.09 20.72
C LEU A 162 -17.04 -0.50 19.49
N TRP A 163 -17.87 0.28 18.78
CA TRP A 163 -18.55 -0.15 17.54
C TRP A 163 -17.61 -0.39 16.34
N LYS A 164 -16.38 0.16 16.39
CA LYS A 164 -15.43 0.05 15.27
C LYS A 164 -14.24 -0.89 15.54
N LYS A 165 -14.19 -1.49 16.72
CA LYS A 165 -13.42 -2.72 16.99
C LYS A 165 -14.22 -3.94 16.54
#